data_AF-A0AAD8AHC2-F1
#
_entry.id   AF-A0AAD8AHC2-F1
#
_cell.length_a   1.000
_cell.length_b   1.000
_cell.length_c   1.000
_cell.angle_alpha   90.00
_cell.angle_beta   90.00
_cell.angle_gamma   90.00
#
_symmetry.space_group_name_H-M   'P 1'
#
loop_
_entity.id
_entity.type
_entity.pdbx_description
1 polymer ?
#
loop_
_entity_poly.entity_id
_entity_poly.type
_entity_poly.pdbx_seq_one_letter_code
_entity_poly.pdbx_strand_id
1 'polypeptide(L)'
;MDIYKVAKPIVYISRIFGIAPFAYCDTGLYKLKHSTFWEIYSSFLGLLITFGLFVMIYTQFKFERNEVYNFSSLIVIGSFVIVVFIMLIVCLANGKRVLQTFKYIFRVCGLLGIQLAHCHYLKFVFIQNVISTGPFIYTIVCVLLDASKHALNEFLISLYCQITWLSPFVMMWTVQSHFLCFIIIIYQCFSRLNCKLELVLIARHSSCPSLKLTEFSNSLKYSLSSKIAHIRKLHSYICDVSEYIEKTYSLQILLILVISFFQIIWFLY
;
A
#
# COMPACT_ATOMS: atom_id res chain seq x y z
N MET A 1 -9.84 -6.58 -17.65
CA MET A 1 -10.01 -5.36 -16.83
C MET A 1 -8.68 -5.03 -16.17
N ASP A 2 -8.28 -3.75 -16.16
CA ASP A 2 -6.90 -3.30 -15.95
C ASP A 2 -6.56 -3.10 -14.46
N ILE A 3 -5.40 -3.60 -13.99
CA ILE A 3 -4.93 -3.44 -12.59
C ILE A 3 -4.86 -1.96 -12.18
N TYR A 4 -4.53 -1.09 -13.13
CA TYR A 4 -4.42 0.35 -12.88
C TYR A 4 -5.77 1.02 -12.57
N LYS A 5 -6.89 0.45 -13.05
CA LYS A 5 -8.24 0.91 -12.68
C LYS A 5 -8.60 0.49 -11.25
N VAL A 6 -8.20 -0.72 -10.87
CA VAL A 6 -8.47 -1.30 -9.56
C VAL A 6 -7.64 -0.59 -8.48
N ALA A 7 -6.38 -0.30 -8.78
CA ALA A 7 -5.48 0.43 -7.88
C ALA A 7 -5.78 1.94 -7.79
N LYS A 8 -6.73 2.45 -8.59
CA LYS A 8 -7.03 3.88 -8.69
C LYS A 8 -7.26 4.54 -7.33
N PRO A 9 -8.17 4.08 -6.47
CA PRO A 9 -8.43 4.75 -5.19
C PRO A 9 -7.18 4.87 -4.33
N ILE A 10 -6.39 3.80 -4.22
CA ILE A 10 -5.18 3.79 -3.38
C ILE A 10 -4.10 4.72 -3.95
N VAL A 11 -3.94 4.78 -5.28
CA VAL A 11 -3.01 5.71 -5.93
C VAL A 11 -3.45 7.18 -5.76
N TYR A 12 -4.76 7.47 -5.75
CA TYR A 12 -5.24 8.81 -5.43
C TYR A 12 -4.95 9.19 -3.98
N ILE A 13 -5.26 8.33 -3.01
CA ILE A 13 -4.95 8.57 -1.59
C ILE A 13 -3.45 8.77 -1.40
N SER A 14 -2.64 7.89 -1.99
CA SER A 14 -1.18 7.97 -1.92
C SER A 14 -0.62 9.28 -2.47
N ARG A 15 -1.26 9.86 -3.48
CA ARG A 15 -0.86 11.18 -4.01
C ARG A 15 -1.19 12.30 -3.05
N ILE A 16 -2.39 12.30 -2.46
CA ILE A 16 -2.81 13.31 -1.48
C ILE A 16 -1.79 13.38 -0.33
N PHE A 17 -1.30 12.23 0.11
CA PHE A 17 -0.31 12.13 1.19
C PHE A 17 1.15 12.09 0.73
N GLY A 18 1.45 12.42 -0.53
CA GLY A 18 2.83 12.57 -1.00
C GLY A 18 3.64 11.26 -1.11
N ILE A 19 2.99 10.10 -1.10
CA ILE A 19 3.63 8.77 -1.12
C ILE A 19 3.86 8.29 -2.56
N ALA A 20 3.08 8.78 -3.51
CA ALA A 20 3.09 8.32 -4.90
C ALA A 20 3.44 9.45 -5.89
N PRO A 21 4.70 9.53 -6.37
CA PRO A 21 5.11 10.50 -7.40
C PRO A 21 4.67 10.06 -8.80
N PHE A 22 3.42 9.61 -8.96
CA PHE A 22 2.90 9.01 -10.20
C PHE A 22 1.67 9.74 -10.72
N ALA A 23 1.57 9.88 -12.03
CA ALA A 23 0.37 10.36 -12.72
C ALA A 23 -0.19 9.27 -13.65
N TYR A 24 -1.51 9.33 -13.87
CA TYR A 24 -2.15 8.53 -14.91
C TYR A 24 -1.87 9.13 -16.28
N CYS A 25 -1.57 8.29 -17.26
CA CYS A 25 -1.51 8.69 -18.68
C CYS A 25 -2.90 8.71 -19.29
N ASP A 26 -3.23 9.79 -19.99
CA ASP A 26 -4.53 9.97 -20.64
C ASP A 26 -4.65 9.21 -21.98
N THR A 27 -3.58 8.56 -22.46
CA THR A 27 -3.56 7.85 -23.74
C THR A 27 -4.08 6.41 -23.62
N GLY A 28 -5.40 6.25 -23.52
CA GLY A 28 -6.19 5.04 -23.84
C GLY A 28 -6.09 3.82 -22.91
N LEU A 29 -4.89 3.44 -22.46
CA LEU A 29 -4.66 2.44 -21.42
C LEU A 29 -4.24 3.18 -20.14
N TYR A 30 -4.93 2.93 -19.03
CA TYR A 30 -4.62 3.52 -17.73
C TYR A 30 -3.21 3.07 -17.35
N LYS A 31 -2.17 3.85 -17.66
CA LYS A 31 -0.79 3.53 -17.28
C LYS A 31 -0.30 4.57 -16.31
N LEU A 32 0.43 4.13 -15.29
CA LEU A 32 1.12 5.03 -14.38
C LEU A 32 2.46 5.46 -14.99
N LYS A 33 2.74 6.77 -14.95
CA LYS A 33 4.04 7.35 -15.25
C LYS A 33 4.53 8.17 -14.07
N HIS A 34 5.83 8.30 -13.98
CA HIS A 34 6.46 9.21 -13.03
C HIS A 34 6.06 10.66 -13.33
N SER A 35 5.88 11.48 -12.30
CA SER A 35 5.50 12.88 -12.43
C SER A 35 6.34 13.76 -11.50
N THR A 36 7.06 14.71 -12.09
CA THR A 36 7.88 15.69 -11.37
C THR A 36 7.03 16.60 -10.47
N PHE A 37 5.82 16.96 -10.90
CA PHE A 37 4.88 17.73 -10.07
C PHE A 37 4.57 17.02 -8.75
N TRP A 38 4.21 15.74 -8.82
CA TRP A 38 3.88 14.95 -7.62
C TRP A 38 5.10 14.71 -6.73
N GLU A 39 6.29 14.57 -7.31
CA GLU A 39 7.55 14.46 -6.57
C GLU A 39 7.88 15.74 -5.78
N ILE A 40 7.69 16.91 -6.41
CA ILE A 40 7.86 18.22 -5.75
C ILE A 40 6.82 18.39 -4.63
N TYR A 41 5.54 18.04 -4.91
CA TYR A 41 4.48 18.06 -3.90
C TYR A 41 4.81 17.17 -2.70
N SER A 42 5.27 15.94 -2.94
CA SER A 42 5.71 15.02 -1.89
C SER A 42 6.83 15.60 -1.04
N SER A 43 7.82 16.22 -1.68
CA SER A 43 8.95 16.86 -0.99
C SER A 43 8.48 18.02 -0.12
N PHE A 44 7.58 18.86 -0.64
CA PHE A 44 6.97 19.96 0.09
C PHE A 44 6.15 19.47 1.29
N LEU A 45 5.38 18.39 1.13
CA LEU A 45 4.63 17.78 2.22
C LEU A 45 5.56 17.24 3.32
N GLY A 46 6.69 16.64 2.95
CA GLY A 46 7.71 16.22 3.90
C GLY A 46 8.28 17.37 4.74
N LEU A 47 8.53 18.53 4.11
CA LEU A 47 8.96 19.74 4.81
C LEU A 47 7.88 20.26 5.76
N LEU A 48 6.60 20.26 5.33
CA LEU A 48 5.47 20.67 6.16
C LEU A 48 5.30 19.78 7.40
N ILE A 49 5.41 18.45 7.26
CA ILE A 49 5.34 17.51 8.39
C ILE A 49 6.50 17.75 9.36
N THR A 50 7.70 17.99 8.83
CA THR A 50 8.88 18.27 9.66
C THR A 50 8.73 19.58 10.43
N PHE A 51 8.23 20.64 9.78
CA PHE A 51 7.94 21.91 10.45
C PHE A 51 6.85 21.76 11.52
N GLY A 52 5.82 20.97 11.24
CA GLY A 52 4.75 20.69 12.19
C GLY A 52 5.23 20.01 13.47
N LEU A 53 6.27 19.18 13.37
CA LEU A 53 6.91 18.58 14.53
C LEU A 53 7.53 19.61 15.46
N PHE A 54 8.24 20.59 14.92
CA PHE A 54 8.82 21.67 15.73
C PHE A 54 7.74 22.47 16.46
N VAL A 55 6.60 22.72 15.80
CA VAL A 55 5.44 23.37 16.42
C VAL A 55 4.86 22.50 17.53
N MET A 56 4.67 21.19 17.30
CA MET A 56 4.17 20.27 18.33
C MET A 56 5.09 20.23 19.55
N ILE A 57 6.41 20.09 19.35
CA ILE A 57 7.39 20.12 20.44
C ILE A 57 7.29 21.43 21.23
N TYR A 58 7.27 22.56 20.52
CA TYR A 58 7.17 23.88 21.16
C TYR A 58 5.88 24.02 21.99
N THR A 59 4.74 23.58 21.46
CA THR A 59 3.47 23.63 22.20
C THR A 59 3.49 22.75 23.45
N GLN A 60 4.06 21.55 23.37
CA GLN A 60 4.17 20.63 24.49
C GLN A 60 4.99 21.21 25.65
N PHE A 61 6.10 21.89 25.37
CA PHE A 61 6.89 22.59 26.41
C PHE A 61 6.17 23.78 27.06
N LYS A 62 5.17 24.37 26.40
CA LYS A 62 4.50 25.58 26.89
C LYS A 62 3.35 25.28 27.86
N PHE A 63 2.68 24.13 27.74
CA PHE A 63 1.36 23.92 28.36
C PHE A 63 1.29 22.86 29.46
N GLU A 64 2.27 21.97 29.62
CA GLU A 64 2.09 20.79 30.49
C GLU A 64 3.02 20.74 31.72
N ARG A 65 2.48 20.28 32.86
CA ARG A 65 3.12 20.30 34.20
C ARG A 65 3.82 19.00 34.62
N ASN A 66 3.73 17.90 33.87
CA ASN A 66 4.23 16.58 34.30
C ASN A 66 5.45 16.12 33.48
N GLU A 67 6.64 16.45 33.95
CA GLU A 67 7.90 16.36 33.17
C GLU A 67 8.22 14.96 32.63
N VAL A 68 7.93 13.89 33.39
CA VAL A 68 8.28 12.50 33.01
C VAL A 68 7.39 11.96 31.90
N TYR A 69 6.07 12.16 32.02
CA TYR A 69 5.12 11.75 30.98
C TYR A 69 5.35 12.54 29.68
N ASN A 70 5.69 13.82 29.81
CA ASN A 70 5.94 14.70 28.67
C ASN A 70 7.22 14.30 27.93
N PHE A 71 8.29 14.00 28.67
CA PHE A 71 9.53 13.55 28.07
C PHE A 71 9.35 12.22 27.30
N SER A 72 8.62 11.26 27.87
CA SER A 72 8.35 9.99 27.18
C SER A 72 7.43 10.17 25.96
N SER A 73 6.38 10.99 26.08
CA SER A 73 5.48 11.37 24.97
C SER A 73 6.24 12.04 23.83
N LEU A 74 7.12 13.00 24.13
CA LEU A 74 7.95 13.70 23.15
C LEU A 74 8.88 12.74 22.40
N ILE A 75 9.48 11.76 23.08
CA ILE A 75 10.32 10.74 22.44
C ILE A 75 9.49 9.90 21.46
N VAL A 76 8.28 9.49 21.85
CA VAL A 76 7.40 8.68 20.99
C VAL A 76 6.94 9.50 19.78
N ILE A 77 6.53 10.75 19.97
CA ILE A 77 6.14 11.65 18.88
C ILE A 77 7.32 11.91 17.92
N GLY A 78 8.50 12.22 18.48
CA GLY A 78 9.71 12.49 17.72
C GLY A 78 10.16 11.30 16.89
N SER A 79 10.23 10.11 17.51
CA SER A 79 10.58 8.87 16.81
C SER A 79 9.57 8.51 15.72
N PHE A 80 8.28 8.69 15.96
CA PHE A 80 7.22 8.45 14.98
C PHE A 80 7.40 9.27 13.71
N VAL A 81 7.65 10.57 13.85
CA VAL A 81 7.79 11.43 12.67
C VAL A 81 9.11 11.22 11.96
N ILE A 82 10.21 10.93 12.67
CA ILE A 82 11.47 10.54 12.04
C ILE A 82 11.23 9.30 11.15
N VAL A 83 10.53 8.29 11.68
CA VAL A 83 10.17 7.09 10.92
C VAL A 83 9.34 7.45 9.68
N VAL A 84 8.34 8.32 9.81
CA VAL A 84 7.49 8.73 8.69
C VAL A 84 8.26 9.52 7.64
N PHE A 85 9.20 10.38 8.07
CA PHE A 85 10.08 11.11 7.16
C PHE A 85 10.99 10.17 6.37
N ILE A 86 11.60 9.18 7.06
CA ILE A 86 12.37 8.13 6.41
C ILE A 86 11.48 7.35 5.43
N MET A 87 10.26 7.00 5.82
CA MET A 87 9.31 6.31 4.94
C MET A 87 8.99 7.12 3.68
N LEU A 88 8.78 8.43 3.80
CA LEU A 88 8.54 9.33 2.67
C LEU A 88 9.72 9.33 1.70
N ILE A 89 10.96 9.43 2.22
CA ILE A 89 12.18 9.34 1.40
C ILE A 89 12.24 7.99 0.69
N VAL A 90 11.99 6.89 1.41
CA VAL A 90 12.01 5.54 0.84
C VAL A 90 10.92 5.37 -0.22
N CYS A 91 9.73 5.94 -0.02
CA CYS A 91 8.64 5.95 -1.01
C CYS A 91 9.06 6.64 -2.31
N LEU A 92 9.71 7.80 -2.20
CA LEU A 92 10.22 8.54 -3.34
C LEU A 92 11.35 7.77 -4.05
N ALA A 93 12.33 7.27 -3.31
CA ALA A 93 13.44 6.49 -3.84
C ALA A 93 12.96 5.20 -4.54
N ASN A 94 11.97 4.53 -3.97
CA ASN A 94 11.37 3.31 -4.52
C ASN A 94 10.29 3.58 -5.56
N GLY A 95 9.98 4.83 -5.90
CA GLY A 95 8.87 5.17 -6.80
C GLY A 95 8.96 4.43 -8.14
N LYS A 96 10.15 4.37 -8.74
CA LYS A 96 10.40 3.62 -9.98
C LYS A 96 10.17 2.12 -9.82
N ARG A 97 10.51 1.55 -8.67
CA ARG A 97 10.30 0.13 -8.37
C ARG A 97 8.83 -0.21 -8.27
N VAL A 98 8.05 0.60 -7.56
CA VAL A 98 6.59 0.44 -7.45
C VAL A 98 5.91 0.48 -8.83
N LEU A 99 6.32 1.39 -9.72
CA LEU A 99 5.82 1.42 -11.10
C LEU A 99 6.14 0.13 -11.88
N GLN A 100 7.32 -0.44 -11.68
CA GLN A 100 7.70 -1.70 -12.30
C GLN A 100 6.89 -2.87 -11.75
N THR A 101 6.62 -2.89 -10.44
CA THR A 101 5.73 -3.88 -9.81
C THR A 101 4.35 -3.91 -10.48
N PHE A 102 3.72 -2.75 -10.69
CA PHE A 102 2.44 -2.68 -11.42
C PHE A 102 2.54 -3.25 -12.84
N LYS A 103 3.63 -2.98 -13.56
CA LYS A 103 3.86 -3.53 -14.91
C LYS A 103 4.04 -5.04 -14.89
N TYR A 104 4.82 -5.56 -13.96
CA TYR A 104 5.05 -7.00 -13.83
C TYR A 104 3.76 -7.73 -13.50
N ILE A 105 2.99 -7.24 -12.53
CA ILE A 105 1.70 -7.82 -12.15
C ILE A 105 0.72 -7.75 -13.32
N PHE A 106 0.62 -6.61 -14.01
CA PHE A 106 -0.23 -6.49 -15.20
C PHE A 106 0.09 -7.58 -16.25
N ARG A 107 1.39 -7.83 -16.49
CA ARG A 107 1.84 -8.87 -17.43
C ARG A 107 1.49 -10.28 -16.93
N VAL A 108 1.73 -10.59 -15.66
CA VAL A 108 1.39 -11.90 -15.06
C VAL A 108 -0.12 -12.15 -15.14
N CYS A 109 -0.94 -11.19 -14.72
CA CYS A 109 -2.39 -11.32 -14.75
C CYS A 109 -2.90 -11.50 -16.18
N GLY A 110 -2.30 -10.80 -17.15
CA GLY A 110 -2.59 -10.98 -18.58
C GLY A 110 -2.30 -12.40 -19.07
N LEU A 111 -1.13 -12.96 -18.73
CA LEU A 111 -0.76 -14.35 -19.08
C LEU A 111 -1.64 -15.40 -18.39
N LEU A 112 -2.12 -15.12 -17.18
CA LEU A 112 -2.99 -16.02 -16.43
C LEU A 112 -4.47 -15.89 -16.82
N GLY A 113 -4.87 -14.80 -17.48
CA GLY A 113 -6.27 -14.51 -17.80
C GLY A 113 -7.09 -14.06 -16.60
N ILE A 114 -6.44 -13.47 -15.59
CA ILE A 114 -7.09 -13.08 -14.33
C ILE A 114 -7.86 -11.76 -14.54
N GLN A 115 -9.17 -11.80 -14.32
CA GLN A 115 -9.98 -10.60 -14.20
C GLN A 115 -10.00 -10.15 -12.73
N LEU A 116 -9.30 -9.07 -12.40
CA LEU A 116 -9.21 -8.51 -11.04
C LEU A 116 -10.54 -7.92 -10.51
N ALA A 117 -11.61 -7.91 -11.31
CA ALA A 117 -12.88 -7.24 -11.02
C ALA A 117 -13.69 -7.87 -9.86
N HIS A 118 -13.50 -9.17 -9.59
CA HIS A 118 -14.30 -9.93 -8.62
C HIS A 118 -13.61 -10.16 -7.27
N CYS A 119 -12.52 -9.45 -7.00
CA CYS A 119 -11.81 -9.62 -5.76
C CYS A 119 -12.54 -8.90 -4.60
N HIS A 120 -13.36 -9.63 -3.85
CA HIS A 120 -13.97 -9.19 -2.58
C HIS A 120 -12.93 -8.59 -1.60
N TYR A 121 -11.67 -8.98 -1.72
CA TYR A 121 -10.57 -8.53 -0.88
C TYR A 121 -10.09 -7.09 -1.17
N LEU A 122 -10.26 -6.58 -2.40
CA LEU A 122 -10.01 -5.15 -2.68
C LEU A 122 -11.07 -4.25 -2.01
N LYS A 123 -12.28 -4.78 -1.81
CA LYS A 123 -13.28 -4.13 -0.94
C LYS A 123 -12.85 -4.16 0.52
N PHE A 124 -12.14 -5.21 0.98
CA PHE A 124 -11.61 -5.27 2.34
C PHE A 124 -10.49 -4.25 2.59
N VAL A 125 -9.56 -4.07 1.64
CA VAL A 125 -8.55 -2.99 1.73
C VAL A 125 -9.21 -1.61 1.70
N PHE A 126 -10.30 -1.45 0.95
CA PHE A 126 -11.12 -0.24 0.99
C PHE A 126 -11.81 -0.05 2.37
N ILE A 127 -12.37 -1.11 2.96
CA ILE A 127 -12.95 -1.09 4.31
C ILE A 127 -11.87 -0.79 5.36
N GLN A 128 -10.65 -1.30 5.22
CA GLN A 128 -9.53 -0.96 6.11
C GLN A 128 -9.16 0.52 6.01
N ASN A 129 -9.16 1.08 4.79
CA ASN A 129 -9.00 2.53 4.57
C ASN A 129 -10.18 3.34 5.15
N VAL A 130 -11.37 2.76 5.22
CA VAL A 130 -12.54 3.36 5.91
C VAL A 130 -12.40 3.23 7.43
N ILE A 131 -11.89 2.13 7.99
CA ILE A 131 -11.67 1.97 9.43
C ILE A 131 -10.57 2.94 9.92
N SER A 132 -9.56 3.22 9.09
CA SER A 132 -8.60 4.30 9.33
C SER A 132 -9.20 5.72 9.33
N THR A 133 -10.50 5.89 9.03
CA THR A 133 -11.20 7.15 9.29
C THR A 133 -11.58 7.32 10.77
N GLY A 134 -11.45 6.28 11.61
CA GLY A 134 -11.73 6.35 13.04
C GLY A 134 -10.96 7.48 13.75
N PRO A 135 -9.62 7.58 13.61
CA PRO A 135 -8.87 8.73 14.11
C PRO A 135 -9.25 10.05 13.44
N PHE A 136 -9.68 10.01 12.18
CA PHE A 136 -10.16 11.21 11.46
C PHE A 136 -11.43 11.77 12.10
N ILE A 137 -12.37 10.90 12.48
CA ILE A 137 -13.59 11.26 13.20
C ILE A 137 -13.25 11.76 14.60
N TYR A 138 -12.35 11.08 15.32
CA TYR A 138 -11.87 11.54 16.64
C TYR A 138 -11.24 12.94 16.55
N THR A 139 -10.36 13.17 15.58
CA THR A 139 -9.76 14.48 15.32
C THR A 139 -10.80 15.55 15.02
N ILE A 140 -11.80 15.28 14.17
CA ILE A 140 -12.89 16.23 13.89
C ILE A 140 -13.66 16.56 15.16
N VAL A 141 -13.97 15.56 15.99
CA VAL A 141 -14.68 15.78 17.27
C VAL A 141 -13.83 16.62 18.23
N CYS A 142 -12.54 16.33 18.38
CA CYS A 142 -11.62 17.12 19.20
C CYS A 142 -11.51 18.57 18.71
N VAL A 143 -11.38 18.78 17.39
CA VAL A 143 -11.31 20.10 16.76
C VAL A 143 -12.61 20.89 16.97
N LEU A 144 -13.77 20.25 16.83
CA LEU A 144 -15.07 20.89 17.06
C LEU A 144 -15.27 21.28 18.53
N LEU A 145 -14.81 20.45 19.46
CA LEU A 145 -14.86 20.74 20.89
C LEU A 145 -13.90 21.89 21.27
N ASP A 146 -12.70 21.96 20.69
CA ASP A 146 -11.74 23.05 20.91
C ASP A 146 -12.20 24.38 20.29
N ALA A 147 -12.80 24.34 19.09
CA ALA A 147 -13.34 25.52 18.40
C ALA A 147 -14.35 26.30 19.26
N SER A 148 -15.09 25.58 20.11
CA SER A 148 -16.10 26.18 20.99
C SER A 148 -15.52 26.92 22.21
N LYS A 149 -14.23 26.73 22.52
CA LYS A 149 -13.60 27.19 23.78
C LYS A 149 -12.44 28.17 23.60
N HIS A 150 -11.81 28.19 22.42
CA HIS A 150 -10.54 28.87 22.20
C HIS A 150 -10.62 30.02 21.18
N ALA A 151 -9.74 31.01 21.33
CA ALA A 151 -9.58 32.09 20.34
C ALA A 151 -9.08 31.53 18.99
N LEU A 152 -9.39 32.22 17.89
CA LEU A 152 -9.11 31.75 16.51
C LEU A 152 -7.67 31.25 16.31
N ASN A 153 -6.67 31.91 16.90
CA ASN A 153 -5.26 31.52 16.77
C ASN A 153 -4.94 30.21 17.48
N GLU A 154 -5.50 29.97 18.67
CA GLU A 154 -5.31 28.72 19.42
C GLU A 154 -6.01 27.56 18.71
N PHE A 155 -7.19 27.82 18.13
CA PHE A 155 -7.90 26.86 17.29
C PHE A 155 -7.08 26.45 16.06
N LEU A 156 -6.48 27.42 15.34
CA LEU A 156 -5.65 27.13 14.17
C LEU A 156 -4.40 26.32 14.52
N ILE A 157 -3.77 26.58 15.67
CA ILE A 157 -2.63 25.81 16.17
C ILE A 157 -3.07 24.38 16.52
N SER A 158 -4.18 24.21 17.25
CA SER A 158 -4.73 22.89 17.58
C SER A 158 -5.05 22.08 16.32
N LEU A 159 -5.75 22.69 15.34
CA LEU A 159 -6.06 22.06 14.06
C LEU A 159 -4.80 21.64 13.30
N TYR A 160 -3.77 22.49 13.27
CA TYR A 160 -2.52 22.20 12.59
C TYR A 160 -1.76 21.04 13.26
N CYS A 161 -1.68 21.01 14.59
CA CYS A 161 -1.09 19.89 15.34
C CYS A 161 -1.83 18.58 15.06
N GLN A 162 -3.15 18.62 15.02
CA GLN A 162 -4.00 17.45 14.72
C GLN A 162 -3.80 16.93 13.29
N ILE A 163 -3.76 17.81 12.28
CA ILE A 163 -3.50 17.42 10.89
C ILE A 163 -2.09 16.82 10.77
N THR A 164 -1.10 17.46 11.40
CA THR A 164 0.30 16.99 11.43
C THR A 164 0.43 15.63 12.09
N TRP A 165 -0.38 15.34 13.10
CA TRP A 165 -0.43 14.03 13.76
C TRP A 165 -1.11 12.97 12.90
N LEU A 166 -2.21 13.31 12.25
CA LEU A 166 -3.06 12.38 11.50
C LEU A 166 -2.45 11.99 10.14
N SER A 167 -1.83 12.93 9.41
CA SER A 167 -1.31 12.64 8.07
C SER A 167 -0.26 11.53 8.04
N PRO A 168 0.71 11.46 8.97
CA PRO A 168 1.65 10.35 9.09
C PRO A 168 1.01 8.97 9.29
N PHE A 169 -0.05 8.86 10.10
CA PHE A 169 -0.77 7.59 10.29
C PHE A 169 -1.42 7.12 9.00
N VAL A 170 -2.11 8.04 8.30
CA VAL A 170 -2.72 7.72 7.01
C VAL A 170 -1.66 7.33 5.98
N MET A 171 -0.47 7.96 6.03
CA MET A 171 0.65 7.57 5.17
C MET A 171 1.10 6.13 5.41
N MET A 172 1.35 5.76 6.67
CA MET A 172 1.76 4.40 7.04
C MET A 172 0.73 3.36 6.60
N TRP A 173 -0.55 3.61 6.86
CA TRP A 173 -1.64 2.72 6.48
C TRP A 173 -1.82 2.59 4.97
N THR A 174 -1.58 3.68 4.23
CA THR A 174 -1.60 3.64 2.77
C THR A 174 -0.47 2.78 2.22
N VAL A 175 0.75 2.90 2.76
CA VAL A 175 1.90 2.05 2.38
C VAL A 175 1.63 0.58 2.70
N GLN A 176 1.10 0.28 3.89
CA GLN A 176 0.72 -1.07 4.27
C GLN A 176 -0.38 -1.65 3.37
N SER A 177 -1.37 -0.83 3.01
CA SER A 177 -2.44 -1.20 2.08
C SER A 177 -1.90 -1.53 0.69
N HIS A 178 -0.95 -0.74 0.17
CA HIS A 178 -0.28 -1.05 -1.09
C HIS A 178 0.40 -2.42 -1.07
N PHE A 179 1.20 -2.67 -0.03
CA PHE A 179 1.91 -3.93 0.13
C PHE A 179 0.92 -5.11 0.19
N LEU A 180 -0.11 -5.01 1.04
CA LEU A 180 -1.13 -6.05 1.21
C LEU A 180 -1.90 -6.31 -0.10
N CYS A 181 -2.23 -5.25 -0.85
CA CYS A 181 -2.82 -5.39 -2.19
C CYS A 181 -1.94 -6.22 -3.13
N PHE A 182 -0.63 -5.97 -3.16
CA PHE A 182 0.27 -6.76 -4.01
C PHE A 182 0.34 -8.21 -3.57
N ILE A 183 0.45 -8.49 -2.27
CA ILE A 183 0.45 -9.85 -1.73
C ILE A 183 -0.82 -10.62 -2.14
N ILE A 184 -1.99 -9.99 -2.03
CA ILE A 184 -3.27 -10.61 -2.43
C ILE A 184 -3.27 -10.96 -3.92
N ILE A 185 -2.78 -10.05 -4.77
CA ILE A 185 -2.76 -10.29 -6.22
C ILE A 185 -1.80 -11.44 -6.55
N ILE A 186 -0.64 -11.49 -5.90
CA ILE A 186 0.33 -12.58 -6.07
C ILE A 186 -0.27 -13.91 -5.60
N TYR A 187 -0.95 -13.94 -4.46
CA TYR A 187 -1.68 -15.12 -3.99
C TYR A 187 -2.70 -15.62 -5.03
N GLN A 188 -3.45 -14.72 -5.65
CA GLN A 188 -4.39 -15.11 -6.72
C GLN A 188 -3.69 -15.64 -7.97
N CYS A 189 -2.53 -15.08 -8.32
CA CYS A 189 -1.72 -15.58 -9.42
C CYS A 189 -1.26 -17.02 -9.15
N PHE A 190 -0.79 -17.31 -7.94
CA PHE A 190 -0.43 -18.67 -7.54
C PHE A 190 -1.64 -19.62 -7.51
N SER A 191 -2.76 -19.19 -6.93
CA SER A 191 -3.99 -19.99 -6.90
C SER A 191 -4.44 -20.38 -8.31
N ARG A 192 -4.45 -19.43 -9.25
CA ARG A 192 -4.81 -19.70 -10.65
C ARG A 192 -3.77 -20.55 -11.38
N LEU A 193 -2.49 -20.37 -11.08
CA LEU A 193 -1.44 -21.22 -11.62
C LEU A 193 -1.63 -22.68 -11.17
N ASN A 194 -1.96 -22.89 -9.89
CA ASN A 194 -2.23 -24.21 -9.32
C ASN A 194 -3.45 -24.86 -9.98
N CYS A 195 -4.55 -24.14 -10.21
CA CYS A 195 -5.69 -24.67 -10.97
C CYS A 195 -5.29 -25.08 -12.40
N LYS A 196 -4.45 -24.30 -13.09
CA LYS A 196 -3.96 -24.67 -14.43
C LYS A 196 -3.07 -25.92 -14.39
N LEU A 197 -2.23 -26.06 -13.36
CA LEU A 197 -1.40 -27.24 -13.16
C LEU A 197 -2.25 -28.48 -12.92
N GLU A 198 -3.27 -28.39 -12.05
CA GLU A 198 -4.21 -29.46 -11.77
C GLU A 198 -4.93 -29.94 -13.05
N LEU A 199 -5.42 -29.03 -13.89
CA LEU A 199 -6.03 -29.38 -15.18
C LEU A 199 -5.05 -30.10 -16.12
N VAL A 200 -3.77 -29.71 -16.13
CA VAL A 200 -2.72 -30.38 -16.93
C VAL A 200 -2.41 -31.78 -16.37
N LEU A 201 -2.43 -31.95 -15.05
CA LEU A 201 -2.22 -33.25 -14.40
C LEU A 201 -3.41 -34.19 -14.60
N ILE A 202 -4.65 -33.70 -14.51
CA ILE A 202 -5.86 -34.49 -14.82
C ILE A 202 -5.84 -34.93 -16.29
N ALA A 203 -5.49 -34.04 -17.22
CA ALA A 203 -5.33 -34.37 -18.64
C ALA A 203 -4.23 -35.42 -18.91
N ARG A 204 -3.24 -35.54 -18.02
CA ARG A 204 -2.21 -36.58 -18.06
C ARG A 204 -2.74 -37.93 -17.58
N HIS A 205 -3.70 -37.94 -16.66
CA HIS A 205 -4.31 -39.16 -16.13
C HIS A 205 -5.52 -39.64 -16.94
N SER A 206 -6.22 -38.75 -17.67
CA SER A 206 -7.37 -39.09 -18.51
C SER A 206 -7.04 -39.68 -19.88
N SER A 207 -5.77 -40.01 -20.15
CA SER A 207 -5.38 -40.90 -21.25
C SER A 207 -5.63 -42.39 -20.94
N CYS A 208 -6.72 -42.68 -20.22
CA CYS A 208 -7.39 -43.98 -20.18
C CYS A 208 -8.79 -43.79 -20.82
N PRO A 209 -9.22 -44.68 -21.73
CA PRO A 209 -10.27 -44.36 -22.69
C PRO A 209 -11.66 -44.57 -22.11
N SER A 210 -12.30 -43.53 -21.60
CA SER A 210 -13.77 -43.44 -21.61
C SER A 210 -14.23 -42.07 -21.12
N LEU A 211 -14.31 -41.10 -22.02
CA LEU A 211 -15.36 -40.08 -22.04
C LEU A 211 -15.16 -39.21 -23.28
N LYS A 212 -16.14 -39.28 -24.18
CA LYS A 212 -16.18 -38.50 -25.42
C LYS A 212 -16.20 -37.01 -25.08
N LEU A 213 -15.03 -36.37 -25.09
CA LEU A 213 -14.89 -34.92 -25.20
C LEU A 213 -14.59 -34.59 -26.67
N THR A 214 -15.58 -34.83 -27.53
CA THR A 214 -15.62 -34.31 -28.90
C THR A 214 -15.79 -32.80 -28.82
N GLU A 215 -14.67 -32.05 -28.85
CA GLU A 215 -14.51 -30.72 -29.48
C GLU A 215 -13.18 -30.00 -29.21
N PHE A 216 -12.19 -30.65 -28.57
CA PHE A 216 -10.87 -30.04 -28.34
C PHE A 216 -9.71 -30.64 -29.16
N SER A 217 -9.98 -31.50 -30.14
CA SER A 217 -8.95 -32.42 -30.67
C SER A 217 -7.92 -31.85 -31.66
N ASN A 218 -8.02 -30.60 -32.13
CA ASN A 218 -7.16 -30.17 -33.25
C ASN A 218 -6.02 -29.17 -32.91
N SER A 219 -5.83 -28.77 -31.65
CA SER A 219 -4.67 -27.92 -31.25
C SER A 219 -3.81 -28.48 -30.10
N LEU A 220 -4.15 -29.67 -29.59
CA LEU A 220 -3.65 -30.20 -28.32
C LEU A 220 -2.30 -30.95 -28.39
N LYS A 221 -1.64 -30.97 -29.55
CA LYS A 221 -0.30 -31.56 -29.75
C LYS A 221 0.86 -30.58 -29.53
N TYR A 222 0.65 -29.42 -28.88
CA TYR A 222 1.74 -28.78 -28.16
C TYR A 222 2.07 -29.68 -26.95
N SER A 223 3.26 -30.31 -26.98
CA SER A 223 3.65 -31.41 -26.08
C SER A 223 3.36 -31.08 -24.62
N LEU A 224 2.84 -32.04 -23.84
CA LEU A 224 2.59 -31.89 -22.40
C LEU A 224 3.82 -31.31 -21.66
N SER A 225 5.02 -31.71 -22.10
CA SER A 225 6.31 -31.16 -21.67
C SER A 225 6.41 -29.64 -21.87
N SER A 226 5.97 -29.10 -23.01
CA SER A 226 5.94 -27.66 -23.28
C SER A 226 4.98 -26.90 -22.35
N LYS A 227 3.83 -27.49 -21.99
CA LYS A 227 2.87 -26.87 -21.06
C LYS A 227 3.40 -26.83 -19.62
N ILE A 228 4.00 -27.92 -19.16
CA ILE A 228 4.65 -27.98 -17.84
C ILE A 228 5.83 -27.00 -17.78
N ALA A 229 6.65 -26.94 -18.83
CA ALA A 229 7.75 -25.98 -18.93
C ALA A 229 7.25 -24.53 -18.88
N HIS A 230 6.13 -24.22 -19.56
CA HIS A 230 5.49 -22.92 -19.50
C HIS A 230 4.96 -22.58 -18.10
N ILE A 231 4.30 -23.52 -17.41
CA ILE A 231 3.83 -23.35 -16.03
C ILE A 231 5.01 -23.11 -15.08
N ARG A 232 6.10 -23.86 -15.22
CA ARG A 232 7.32 -23.68 -14.41
C ARG A 232 7.94 -22.29 -14.62
N LYS A 233 8.03 -21.83 -15.87
CA LYS A 233 8.50 -20.46 -16.17
C LYS A 233 7.60 -19.40 -15.53
N LEU A 234 6.28 -19.61 -15.59
CA LEU A 234 5.33 -18.68 -14.99
C LEU A 234 5.39 -18.68 -13.46
N HIS A 235 5.58 -19.85 -12.83
CA HIS A 235 5.83 -19.98 -11.39
C HIS A 235 7.07 -19.20 -10.97
N SER A 236 8.21 -19.45 -11.64
CA SER A 236 9.47 -18.74 -11.37
C SER A 236 9.27 -17.23 -11.48
N TYR A 237 8.61 -16.77 -12.54
CA TYR A 237 8.35 -15.36 -12.74
C TYR A 237 7.45 -14.74 -11.65
N ILE A 238 6.46 -15.47 -11.14
CA ILE A 238 5.64 -14.98 -10.00
C ILE A 238 6.49 -14.92 -8.72
N CYS A 239 7.39 -15.88 -8.48
CA CYS A 239 8.34 -15.84 -7.37
C CYS A 239 9.27 -14.62 -7.48
N ASP A 240 9.83 -14.35 -8.67
CA ASP A 240 10.70 -13.19 -8.91
C ASP A 240 9.95 -11.88 -8.62
N VAL A 241 8.68 -11.78 -9.03
CA VAL A 241 7.84 -10.61 -8.73
C VAL A 241 7.55 -10.49 -7.24
N SER A 242 7.31 -11.61 -6.54
CA SER A 242 7.09 -11.63 -5.08
C SER A 242 8.33 -11.13 -4.33
N GLU A 243 9.51 -11.64 -4.67
CA GLU A 243 10.78 -11.20 -4.09
C GLU A 243 11.04 -9.72 -4.40
N TYR A 244 10.70 -9.27 -5.61
CA TYR A 244 10.82 -7.86 -5.98
C TYR A 244 9.91 -6.95 -5.15
N ILE A 245 8.66 -7.38 -4.88
CA ILE A 245 7.73 -6.66 -4.00
C ILE A 245 8.30 -6.60 -2.58
N GLU A 246 8.76 -7.72 -2.04
CA GLU A 246 9.37 -7.79 -0.72
C GLU A 246 10.56 -6.83 -0.59
N LYS A 247 11.52 -6.88 -1.52
CA LYS A 247 12.68 -5.98 -1.55
C LYS A 247 12.29 -4.49 -1.68
N THR A 248 11.11 -4.20 -2.21
CA THR A 248 10.61 -2.83 -2.36
C THR A 248 10.01 -2.28 -1.07
N TYR A 249 9.33 -3.13 -0.28
CA TYR A 249 8.57 -2.71 0.90
C TYR A 249 9.18 -3.14 2.25
N SER A 250 10.16 -4.04 2.28
CA SER A 250 10.70 -4.66 3.50
C SER A 250 11.13 -3.64 4.56
N LEU A 251 11.90 -2.62 4.17
CA LEU A 251 12.33 -1.56 5.09
C LEU A 251 11.14 -0.76 5.64
N GLN A 252 10.16 -0.43 4.81
CA GLN A 252 8.99 0.34 5.23
C GLN A 252 8.11 -0.47 6.20
N ILE A 253 7.93 -1.77 5.94
CA ILE A 253 7.20 -2.66 6.84
C ILE A 253 7.93 -2.82 8.16
N LEU A 254 9.26 -2.98 8.14
CA LEU A 254 10.08 -3.04 9.36
C LEU A 254 9.91 -1.77 10.20
N LEU A 255 10.01 -0.60 9.57
CA LEU A 255 9.82 0.69 10.23
C LEU A 255 8.42 0.84 10.85
N ILE A 256 7.37 0.42 10.12
CA ILE A 256 5.99 0.40 10.63
C ILE A 256 5.89 -0.50 11.87
N LEU A 257 6.45 -1.71 11.83
CA LEU A 257 6.39 -2.64 12.97
C LEU A 257 7.12 -2.10 14.19
N VAL A 258 8.32 -1.54 14.01
CA VAL A 258 9.12 -0.96 15.09
C VAL A 258 8.38 0.19 15.76
N ILE A 259 7.82 1.12 14.98
CA ILE A 259 7.13 2.27 15.58
C ILE A 259 5.81 1.87 16.24
N SER A 260 5.07 0.93 15.66
CA SER A 260 3.87 0.39 16.31
C SER A 260 4.20 -0.31 17.62
N PHE A 261 5.31 -1.05 17.70
CA PHE A 261 5.76 -1.67 18.95
C PHE A 261 6.06 -0.61 20.04
N PHE A 262 6.81 0.44 19.70
CA PHE A 262 7.08 1.55 20.63
C PHE A 262 5.79 2.24 21.09
N GLN A 263 4.86 2.49 20.18
CA GLN A 263 3.56 3.09 20.51
C GLN A 263 2.74 2.19 21.44
N ILE A 264 2.64 0.89 21.15
CA ILE A 264 1.92 -0.07 22.00
C ILE A 264 2.53 -0.11 23.41
N ILE A 265 3.86 -0.18 23.52
CA ILE A 265 4.52 -0.15 24.82
C ILE A 265 4.18 1.12 25.57
N TRP A 266 4.32 2.28 24.92
CA TRP A 266 4.03 3.56 25.57
C TRP A 266 2.57 3.67 26.02
N PHE A 267 1.61 3.17 25.23
CA PHE A 267 0.19 3.16 25.61
C PHE A 267 -0.14 2.22 26.78
N LEU A 268 0.72 1.24 27.08
CA LEU A 268 0.54 0.33 28.22
C LEU A 268 1.13 0.88 29.53
N TYR A 269 1.95 1.93 29.46
CA TYR A 269 2.55 2.62 30.61
C TYR A 269 1.70 3.83 31.03
#